data_AF-A0A075JJK6-F1
#
_entry.id   AF-A0A075JJK6-F1
#
_cell.length_a   1.000
_cell.length_b   1.000
_cell.length_c   1.000
_cell.angle_alpha   90.00
_cell.angle_beta   90.00
_cell.angle_gamma   90.00
#
_symmetry.space_group_name_H-M   'P 1'
#
loop_
_entity.id
_entity.type
_entity.pdbx_description
1 polymer ?
#
loop_
_entity_poly.entity_id
_entity_poly.type
_entity_poly.pdbx_seq_one_letter_code
_entity_poly.pdbx_strand_id
1 'polypeptide(L)'
;MHNQQNENQTNIENEDTLTTRQGHPVTNNQDIRTVGNRGPATLENYDFIEKISHFDREKVPERIVHARGAGAHGYFETYGKVGEEPVSKYTRAKVFQDKGKQTPVFVRFSTVVHGNHSPETVRDPRGFAVKFYTEDGNWDLVGNNLKIFFIRDAMKFPDMIHAFRPDPVTNIQDSQRFFDFCANSPETFHMVTFVYSPWGIPANYRMMQGSGVNTYKWVNKEGKAVLVKYHWEPKQGIKNLTVEEASEIQATNFNHATQDLYDAIEQGDFPEWELFVQIMSDDEHPELDFDPLDDTKLWPEDQFPWLPVGKMVLNKNPENYFTEVEQAAFGTGVLVDGLDFSDDKMLQGRTFSYSDTQRYRVGANYLQVPINASKKRVATNQEGGQLRYQNDKAPGQNPHVNYEPSSLGGLKEAEQFGTEYRPMIKGNLVRESIDRQSNTKQAGETYRRFEDWEKDELLRNLIGDLSQCKQEIQDKMIKLAEEADEQYGRRLREGLAEATKDGTSKNPLGVKDAEKAPEQAIKKGHDAEPY
;
A
#
# COMPACT_ATOMS: atom_id res chain seq x y z
N MET A 1 -27.19 54.87 31.21
CA MET A 1 -25.90 54.20 31.49
C MET A 1 -25.39 53.69 30.15
N HIS A 2 -24.45 54.41 29.55
CA HIS A 2 -23.85 54.11 28.24
C HIS A 2 -22.71 53.11 28.43
N ASN A 3 -22.65 52.11 27.53
CA ASN A 3 -21.59 51.12 27.41
C ASN A 3 -20.22 51.79 27.26
N GLN A 4 -19.36 51.66 28.27
CA GLN A 4 -17.90 51.86 28.17
C GLN A 4 -17.21 50.53 27.86
N GLN A 5 -17.45 49.99 26.66
CA GLN A 5 -16.62 48.94 26.09
C GLN A 5 -16.14 49.43 24.71
N ASN A 6 -14.81 49.44 24.51
CA ASN A 6 -14.07 49.65 23.24
C ASN A 6 -13.22 50.93 23.06
N GLU A 7 -12.53 51.43 24.08
CA GLU A 7 -11.46 52.43 23.84
C GLU A 7 -10.09 51.81 23.44
N ASN A 8 -9.91 50.49 23.63
CA ASN A 8 -8.64 49.79 23.33
C ASN A 8 -8.76 48.73 22.21
N GLN A 9 -9.84 48.74 21.43
CA GLN A 9 -10.04 47.76 20.37
C GLN A 9 -9.20 48.12 19.13
N THR A 10 -8.27 47.25 18.73
CA THR A 10 -7.39 47.47 17.57
C THR A 10 -7.94 46.85 16.28
N ASN A 11 -8.65 45.72 16.38
CA ASN A 11 -9.32 45.03 15.27
C ASN A 11 -10.71 44.53 15.71
N ILE A 12 -11.61 44.33 14.75
CA ILE A 12 -12.89 43.62 14.95
C ILE A 12 -12.66 42.18 14.52
N GLU A 13 -12.76 41.24 15.45
CA GLU A 13 -12.47 39.83 15.23
C GLU A 13 -13.66 38.95 15.63
N ASN A 14 -13.82 37.83 14.95
CA ASN A 14 -14.80 36.78 15.19
C ASN A 14 -14.24 35.41 14.73
N GLU A 15 -15.05 34.35 14.83
CA GLU A 15 -14.64 32.98 14.49
C GLU A 15 -14.21 32.80 13.02
N ASP A 16 -14.67 33.67 12.12
CA ASP A 16 -14.35 33.63 10.68
C ASP A 16 -13.15 34.51 10.30
N THR A 17 -12.52 35.18 11.27
CA THR A 17 -11.44 36.13 11.01
C THR A 17 -10.17 35.40 10.57
N LEU A 18 -9.66 35.73 9.38
CA LEU A 18 -8.39 35.21 8.89
C LEU A 18 -7.23 35.72 9.74
N THR A 19 -6.36 34.81 10.17
CA THR A 19 -5.14 35.15 10.92
C THR A 19 -3.89 34.60 10.26
N THR A 20 -2.73 35.18 10.58
CA THR A 20 -1.43 34.54 10.38
C THR A 20 -1.26 33.36 11.35
N ARG A 21 -0.23 32.52 11.17
CA ARG A 21 0.11 31.46 12.13
C ARG A 21 0.70 31.98 13.44
N GLN A 22 1.10 33.25 13.50
CA GLN A 22 1.41 33.94 14.76
C GLN A 22 0.15 34.43 15.50
N GLY A 23 -1.04 34.32 14.89
CA GLY A 23 -2.30 34.77 15.47
C GLY A 23 -2.62 36.25 15.21
N HIS A 24 -1.94 36.91 14.26
CA HIS A 24 -2.27 38.29 13.90
C HIS A 24 -3.47 38.33 12.94
N PRO A 25 -4.51 39.15 13.19
CA PRO A 25 -5.60 39.35 12.24
C PRO A 25 -5.09 39.93 10.92
N VAL A 26 -5.49 39.31 9.80
CA VAL A 26 -5.11 39.77 8.46
C VAL A 26 -6.13 40.79 7.96
N THR A 27 -5.70 42.03 7.79
CA THR A 27 -6.59 43.15 7.40
C THR A 27 -6.68 43.38 5.90
N ASN A 28 -5.70 42.92 5.11
CA ASN A 28 -5.76 42.90 3.65
C ASN A 28 -5.09 41.62 3.10
N ASN A 29 -5.87 40.76 2.45
CA ASN A 29 -5.39 39.53 1.82
C ASN A 29 -5.45 39.60 0.27
N GLN A 30 -5.70 40.80 -0.28
CA GLN A 30 -5.87 41.04 -1.71
C GLN A 30 -4.63 41.69 -2.30
N ASP A 31 -4.00 42.63 -1.58
CA ASP A 31 -2.87 43.42 -2.05
C ASP A 31 -1.67 43.32 -1.12
N ILE A 32 -0.46 43.20 -1.70
CA ILE A 32 0.79 43.37 -0.96
C ILE A 32 1.10 44.85 -0.74
N ARG A 33 1.90 45.17 0.28
CA ARG A 33 2.34 46.52 0.61
C ARG A 33 3.37 47.02 -0.39
N THR A 34 3.05 48.12 -1.07
CA THR A 34 3.86 48.75 -2.13
C THR A 34 4.08 50.25 -1.88
N VAL A 35 5.05 50.84 -2.60
CA VAL A 35 5.22 52.30 -2.66
C VAL A 35 4.17 52.90 -3.61
N GLY A 36 2.97 53.16 -3.09
CA GLY A 36 1.82 53.61 -3.89
C GLY A 36 1.19 52.49 -4.71
N ASN A 37 0.06 52.75 -5.38
CA ASN A 37 -0.78 51.73 -6.02
C ASN A 37 -0.19 51.02 -7.26
N ARG A 38 0.99 51.43 -7.72
CA ARG A 38 1.68 50.88 -8.90
C ARG A 38 3.21 50.87 -8.77
N GLY A 39 3.70 51.09 -7.56
CA GLY A 39 5.14 51.08 -7.27
C GLY A 39 5.63 49.69 -6.85
N PRO A 40 6.93 49.56 -6.56
CA PRO A 40 7.50 48.29 -6.12
C PRO A 40 6.95 47.87 -4.75
N ALA A 41 6.90 46.55 -4.52
CA ALA A 41 6.67 45.97 -3.20
C ALA A 41 7.86 46.20 -2.27
N THR A 42 7.59 46.25 -0.96
CA THR A 42 8.64 46.30 0.08
C THR A 42 8.77 44.95 0.80
N LEU A 43 9.82 44.77 1.62
CA LEU A 43 9.95 43.57 2.46
C LEU A 43 9.07 43.60 3.72
N GLU A 44 8.46 44.74 4.03
CA GLU A 44 7.59 44.94 5.20
C GLU A 44 6.17 44.38 4.96
N ASN A 45 6.13 43.09 4.59
CA ASN A 45 5.00 42.33 4.07
C ASN A 45 4.92 40.95 4.77
N TYR A 46 4.89 40.94 6.10
CA TYR A 46 5.10 39.71 6.87
C TYR A 46 4.02 38.63 6.60
N ASP A 47 2.76 39.01 6.51
CA ASP A 47 1.63 38.13 6.16
C ASP A 47 1.80 37.51 4.77
N PHE A 48 2.19 38.31 3.76
CA PHE A 48 2.55 37.78 2.43
C PHE A 48 3.75 36.81 2.50
N ILE A 49 4.83 37.20 3.18
CA ILE A 49 6.04 36.37 3.30
C ILE A 49 5.73 35.05 4.00
N GLU A 50 4.99 35.08 5.11
CA GLU A 50 4.59 33.88 5.86
C GLU A 50 3.70 32.97 5.00
N LYS A 51 2.67 33.54 4.35
CA LYS A 51 1.73 32.80 3.50
C LYS A 51 2.42 32.10 2.34
N ILE A 52 3.25 32.82 1.59
CA ILE A 52 3.97 32.26 0.43
C ILE A 52 5.03 31.26 0.88
N SER A 53 5.77 31.55 1.96
CA SER A 53 6.79 30.63 2.48
C SER A 53 6.20 29.28 2.94
N HIS A 54 5.00 29.29 3.51
CA HIS A 54 4.26 28.06 3.82
C HIS A 54 3.82 27.34 2.53
N PHE A 55 3.18 28.06 1.61
CA PHE A 55 2.72 27.53 0.32
C PHE A 55 3.84 26.80 -0.45
N ASP A 56 5.02 27.41 -0.52
CA ASP A 56 6.20 26.85 -1.19
C ASP A 56 6.69 25.51 -0.58
N ARG A 57 6.17 25.13 0.60
CA ARG A 57 6.57 23.94 1.38
C ARG A 57 5.40 23.01 1.69
N GLU A 58 4.26 23.16 1.02
CA GLU A 58 3.11 22.27 1.20
C GLU A 58 3.36 20.84 0.70
N LYS A 59 4.19 20.69 -0.34
CA LYS A 59 4.52 19.37 -0.91
C LYS A 59 5.59 18.67 -0.09
N VAL A 60 5.32 17.42 0.27
CA VAL A 60 6.29 16.47 0.83
C VAL A 60 6.66 15.43 -0.22
N PRO A 61 7.78 14.69 -0.05
CA PRO A 61 8.06 13.55 -0.92
C PRO A 61 6.86 12.59 -0.95
N GLU A 62 6.46 12.15 -2.13
CA GLU A 62 5.48 11.08 -2.24
C GLU A 62 6.09 9.75 -1.77
N ARG A 63 5.27 8.70 -1.67
CA ARG A 63 5.80 7.37 -1.42
C ARG A 63 6.60 6.89 -2.64
N ILE A 64 7.82 6.40 -2.43
CA ILE A 64 8.45 5.52 -3.42
C ILE A 64 7.53 4.29 -3.49
N VAL A 65 6.89 3.91 -4.58
CA VAL A 65 5.77 2.94 -4.62
C VAL A 65 4.51 3.33 -3.84
N HIS A 66 3.35 3.00 -4.41
CA HIS A 66 2.02 3.26 -3.83
C HIS A 66 1.73 4.74 -3.56
N ALA A 67 2.25 5.63 -4.40
CA ALA A 67 2.05 7.07 -4.29
C ALA A 67 0.55 7.45 -4.43
N ARG A 68 -0.09 7.07 -5.54
CA ARG A 68 -1.54 7.24 -5.74
C ARG A 68 -2.34 6.33 -4.82
N GLY A 69 -3.32 6.88 -4.08
CA GLY A 69 -4.21 6.09 -3.24
C GLY A 69 -5.37 6.86 -2.62
N ALA A 70 -6.20 6.14 -1.87
CA ALA A 70 -7.34 6.65 -1.12
C ALA A 70 -7.37 6.01 0.26
N GLY A 71 -7.86 6.71 1.28
CA GLY A 71 -7.94 6.18 2.63
C GLY A 71 -9.29 6.43 3.28
N ALA A 72 -9.65 5.57 4.23
CA ALA A 72 -10.89 5.65 4.99
C ALA A 72 -10.72 5.05 6.39
N HIS A 73 -11.50 5.56 7.33
CA HIS A 73 -11.61 5.05 8.69
C HIS A 73 -12.71 4.00 8.77
N GLY A 74 -12.60 3.14 9.78
CA GLY A 74 -13.57 2.11 10.04
C GLY A 74 -13.35 1.39 11.36
N TYR A 75 -13.90 0.18 11.45
CA TYR A 75 -13.64 -0.74 12.54
C TYR A 75 -13.52 -2.18 12.03
N PHE A 76 -12.76 -2.99 12.76
CA PHE A 76 -12.72 -4.43 12.64
C PHE A 76 -13.43 -5.07 13.81
N GLU A 77 -14.38 -5.96 13.56
CA GLU A 77 -15.11 -6.73 14.54
C GLU A 77 -14.67 -8.19 14.51
N THR A 78 -14.10 -8.70 15.61
CA THR A 78 -13.65 -10.09 15.67
C THR A 78 -14.77 -11.07 16.00
N TYR A 79 -14.67 -12.28 15.48
CA TYR A 79 -15.57 -13.38 15.84
C TYR A 79 -15.14 -14.11 17.13
N GLY A 80 -13.96 -13.83 17.70
CA GLY A 80 -13.42 -14.54 18.87
C GLY A 80 -12.99 -15.99 18.58
N LYS A 81 -13.06 -16.40 17.32
CA LYS A 81 -12.79 -17.74 16.82
C LYS A 81 -12.11 -17.67 15.46
N VAL A 82 -11.43 -18.75 15.10
CA VAL A 82 -10.91 -18.99 13.75
C VAL A 82 -11.59 -20.24 13.20
N GLY A 83 -12.48 -20.06 12.22
CA GLY A 83 -13.42 -21.10 11.83
C GLY A 83 -14.36 -21.46 12.98
N GLU A 84 -14.23 -22.68 13.52
CA GLU A 84 -15.05 -23.17 14.64
C GLU A 84 -14.27 -23.27 15.97
N GLU A 85 -12.96 -22.99 15.96
CA GLU A 85 -12.12 -23.11 17.15
C GLU A 85 -11.85 -21.75 17.81
N PRO A 86 -11.74 -21.67 19.15
CA PRO A 86 -11.33 -20.44 19.81
C PRO A 86 -9.99 -19.93 19.26
N VAL A 87 -9.93 -18.64 18.92
CA VAL A 87 -8.72 -18.07 18.31
C VAL A 87 -7.51 -18.12 19.25
N SER A 88 -7.77 -18.14 20.57
CA SER A 88 -6.76 -18.29 21.62
C SER A 88 -5.95 -19.59 21.56
N LYS A 89 -6.43 -20.61 20.84
CA LYS A 89 -5.66 -21.83 20.52
C LYS A 89 -4.40 -21.50 19.72
N TYR A 90 -4.47 -20.50 18.84
CA TYR A 90 -3.43 -20.19 17.86
C TYR A 90 -2.71 -18.88 18.14
N THR A 91 -3.42 -17.85 18.60
CA THR A 91 -2.82 -16.55 18.89
C THR A 91 -3.35 -15.94 20.18
N ARG A 92 -2.46 -15.27 20.93
CA ARG A 92 -2.83 -14.43 22.08
C ARG A 92 -3.09 -12.97 21.70
N ALA A 93 -3.10 -12.63 20.40
CA ALA A 93 -3.34 -11.27 19.94
C ALA A 93 -4.73 -10.78 20.35
N LYS A 94 -4.74 -9.71 21.16
CA LYS A 94 -5.97 -9.17 21.78
C LYS A 94 -6.98 -8.61 20.78
N VAL A 95 -6.54 -8.23 19.59
CA VAL A 95 -7.41 -7.77 18.49
C VAL A 95 -8.42 -8.85 18.04
N PHE A 96 -8.10 -10.12 18.26
CA PHE A 96 -8.97 -11.25 17.90
C PHE A 96 -9.72 -11.85 19.08
N GLN A 97 -9.40 -11.46 20.30
CA GLN A 97 -10.07 -12.01 21.48
C GLN A 97 -11.45 -11.35 21.67
N ASP A 98 -12.38 -12.10 22.26
CA ASP A 98 -13.75 -11.68 22.60
C ASP A 98 -14.65 -11.38 21.40
N LYS A 99 -15.59 -12.30 21.12
CA LYS A 99 -16.55 -12.17 20.02
C LYS A 99 -17.31 -10.84 20.09
N GLY A 100 -17.35 -10.12 18.97
CA GLY A 100 -18.03 -8.84 18.83
C GLY A 100 -17.20 -7.63 19.27
N LYS A 101 -15.97 -7.82 19.74
CA LYS A 101 -15.06 -6.71 20.04
C LYS A 101 -14.70 -5.96 18.77
N GLN A 102 -14.92 -4.64 18.80
CA GLN A 102 -14.57 -3.74 17.72
C GLN A 102 -13.24 -3.03 18.01
N THR A 103 -12.32 -3.11 17.04
CA THR A 103 -11.05 -2.40 17.05
C THR A 103 -11.09 -1.32 15.96
N PRO A 104 -10.84 -0.04 16.28
CA PRO A 104 -10.79 0.99 15.25
C PRO A 104 -9.70 0.68 14.21
N VAL A 105 -9.96 1.00 12.95
CA VAL A 105 -8.98 0.83 11.87
C VAL A 105 -8.88 2.07 10.97
N PHE A 106 -7.74 2.21 10.31
CA PHE A 106 -7.58 3.07 9.15
C PHE A 106 -7.01 2.25 7.99
N VAL A 107 -7.61 2.39 6.81
CA VAL A 107 -7.21 1.66 5.60
C VAL A 107 -6.76 2.64 4.54
N ARG A 108 -5.70 2.28 3.82
CA ARG A 108 -5.28 2.97 2.59
C ARG A 108 -5.16 1.98 1.44
N PHE A 109 -5.93 2.23 0.39
CA PHE A 109 -5.82 1.58 -0.90
C PHE A 109 -4.91 2.38 -1.84
N SER A 110 -4.32 1.73 -2.85
CA SER A 110 -3.40 2.40 -3.78
C SER A 110 -3.14 1.59 -5.04
N THR A 111 -2.67 2.24 -6.11
CA THR A 111 -1.88 1.59 -7.17
C THR A 111 -0.43 1.42 -6.68
N VAL A 112 0.55 1.05 -7.52
CA VAL A 112 1.94 0.78 -7.08
C VAL A 112 2.95 1.67 -7.81
N VAL A 113 2.99 1.63 -9.14
CA VAL A 113 4.17 2.02 -9.92
C VAL A 113 4.29 3.53 -10.07
N HIS A 114 3.24 4.17 -10.55
CA HIS A 114 3.22 5.58 -10.94
C HIS A 114 3.07 6.52 -9.74
N GLY A 115 3.36 7.81 -9.96
CA GLY A 115 3.36 8.84 -8.92
C GLY A 115 1.96 9.31 -8.49
N ASN A 116 1.95 10.34 -7.65
CA ASN A 116 0.73 11.01 -7.24
C ASN A 116 -0.06 11.55 -8.44
N HIS A 117 -1.39 11.47 -8.34
CA HIS A 117 -2.35 11.86 -9.40
C HIS A 117 -2.22 11.09 -10.73
N SER A 118 -1.53 9.94 -10.75
CA SER A 118 -1.64 8.99 -11.86
C SER A 118 -3.05 8.37 -11.95
N PRO A 119 -3.49 7.91 -13.14
CA PRO A 119 -4.79 7.26 -13.30
C PRO A 119 -4.92 5.96 -12.50
N GLU A 120 -6.10 5.73 -11.92
CA GLU A 120 -6.39 4.50 -11.15
C GLU A 120 -6.86 3.33 -12.02
N THR A 121 -7.00 3.56 -13.32
CA THR A 121 -7.36 2.61 -14.38
C THR A 121 -6.16 1.81 -14.89
N VAL A 122 -4.93 2.13 -14.46
CA VAL A 122 -3.71 1.46 -14.94
C VAL A 122 -3.62 0.01 -14.46
N ARG A 123 -3.02 -0.86 -15.27
CA ARG A 123 -2.67 -2.24 -14.85
C ARG A 123 -1.61 -2.21 -13.75
N ASP A 124 -1.95 -2.74 -12.59
CA ASP A 124 -1.06 -2.73 -11.42
C ASP A 124 -1.63 -3.64 -10.31
N PRO A 125 -0.81 -4.24 -9.43
CA PRO A 125 -1.33 -4.65 -8.12
C PRO A 125 -1.93 -3.44 -7.41
N ARG A 126 -2.87 -3.70 -6.49
CA ARG A 126 -3.46 -2.68 -5.65
C ARG A 126 -3.04 -2.89 -4.21
N GLY A 127 -2.47 -1.87 -3.59
CA GLY A 127 -2.15 -1.89 -2.16
C GLY A 127 -3.41 -1.94 -1.31
N PHE A 128 -3.37 -2.71 -0.24
CA PHE A 128 -4.44 -2.87 0.76
C PHE A 128 -3.79 -2.85 2.15
N ALA A 129 -3.50 -1.65 2.66
CA ALA A 129 -2.84 -1.48 3.95
C ALA A 129 -3.86 -1.16 5.05
N VAL A 130 -3.88 -1.97 6.11
CA VAL A 130 -4.79 -1.81 7.26
C VAL A 130 -3.98 -1.55 8.53
N LYS A 131 -4.30 -0.46 9.23
CA LYS A 131 -3.78 -0.15 10.56
C LYS A 131 -4.87 -0.41 11.59
N PHE A 132 -4.60 -1.29 12.54
CA PHE A 132 -5.46 -1.60 13.68
C PHE A 132 -4.98 -0.85 14.91
N TYR A 133 -5.84 -0.05 15.51
CA TYR A 133 -5.53 0.68 16.75
C TYR A 133 -5.90 -0.20 17.97
N THR A 134 -5.07 -1.21 18.24
CA THR A 134 -5.33 -2.21 19.29
C THR A 134 -4.96 -1.69 20.69
N GLU A 135 -5.41 -2.40 21.73
CA GLU A 135 -5.04 -2.10 23.11
C GLU A 135 -3.57 -2.41 23.45
N ASP A 136 -2.87 -3.22 22.64
CA ASP A 136 -1.44 -3.53 22.81
C ASP A 136 -0.53 -2.65 21.94
N GLY A 137 -1.11 -1.76 21.16
CA GLY A 137 -0.39 -0.89 20.22
C GLY A 137 -1.03 -0.94 18.84
N ASN A 138 -0.42 -0.25 17.89
CA ASN A 138 -0.87 -0.38 16.51
C ASN A 138 -0.39 -1.72 15.93
N TRP A 139 -1.20 -2.34 15.09
CA TRP A 139 -0.79 -3.44 14.20
C TRP A 139 -1.03 -3.01 12.77
N ASP A 140 -0.03 -3.16 11.90
CA ASP A 140 -0.18 -2.89 10.47
C ASP A 140 -0.14 -4.19 9.66
N LEU A 141 -1.24 -4.49 8.98
CA LEU A 141 -1.29 -5.52 7.94
C LEU A 141 -1.15 -4.86 6.57
N VAL A 142 0.07 -4.83 6.07
CA VAL A 142 0.42 -4.12 4.83
C VAL A 142 0.32 -5.08 3.65
N GLY A 143 -0.88 -5.18 3.08
CA GLY A 143 -1.22 -6.15 2.05
C GLY A 143 -1.32 -5.58 0.63
N ASN A 144 -1.66 -6.47 -0.29
CA ASN A 144 -2.10 -6.17 -1.66
C ASN A 144 -3.41 -6.91 -1.96
N ASN A 145 -4.05 -6.60 -3.08
CA ASN A 145 -5.21 -7.34 -3.59
C ASN A 145 -4.87 -8.78 -4.00
N LEU A 146 -3.80 -8.92 -4.78
CA LEU A 146 -3.29 -10.22 -5.23
C LEU A 146 -2.55 -10.91 -4.09
N LYS A 147 -2.71 -12.23 -4.01
CA LYS A 147 -2.28 -13.06 -2.87
C LYS A 147 -0.79 -13.44 -2.87
N ILE A 148 -0.07 -13.08 -3.93
CA ILE A 148 1.35 -13.35 -4.15
C ILE A 148 2.09 -12.10 -4.63
N PHE A 149 3.41 -12.18 -4.75
CA PHE A 149 4.25 -11.13 -5.30
C PHE A 149 5.12 -11.60 -6.47
N PHE A 150 5.82 -10.66 -7.10
CA PHE A 150 6.69 -10.92 -8.25
C PHE A 150 8.01 -11.60 -7.87
N ILE A 151 8.56 -11.29 -6.71
CA ILE A 151 9.90 -11.68 -6.28
C ILE A 151 9.82 -12.29 -4.89
N ARG A 152 10.79 -13.14 -4.55
CA ARG A 152 10.88 -13.85 -3.27
C ARG A 152 12.04 -13.43 -2.37
N ASP A 153 12.78 -12.40 -2.78
CA ASP A 153 13.90 -11.84 -2.02
C ASP A 153 13.91 -10.32 -2.14
N ALA A 154 13.89 -9.63 -1.00
CA ALA A 154 13.79 -8.18 -0.93
C ALA A 154 14.96 -7.45 -1.61
N MET A 155 16.11 -8.12 -1.81
CA MET A 155 17.24 -7.57 -2.56
C MET A 155 16.83 -7.16 -3.98
N LYS A 156 15.89 -7.86 -4.60
CA LYS A 156 15.41 -7.59 -5.97
C LYS A 156 14.37 -6.47 -6.05
N PHE A 157 13.86 -5.98 -4.91
CA PHE A 157 12.75 -5.01 -4.90
C PHE A 157 13.09 -3.70 -5.63
N PRO A 158 14.26 -3.06 -5.44
CA PRO A 158 14.61 -1.85 -6.19
C PRO A 158 14.75 -2.11 -7.69
N ASP A 159 15.35 -3.25 -8.09
CA ASP A 159 15.50 -3.61 -9.50
C ASP A 159 14.14 -3.78 -10.19
N MET A 160 13.23 -4.51 -9.54
CA MET A 160 11.87 -4.72 -10.02
C MET A 160 11.13 -3.38 -10.17
N ILE A 161 11.16 -2.53 -9.15
CA ILE A 161 10.50 -1.22 -9.21
C ILE A 161 11.13 -0.32 -10.28
N HIS A 162 12.44 -0.33 -10.46
CA HIS A 162 13.09 0.41 -11.55
C HIS A 162 12.66 -0.09 -12.93
N ALA A 163 12.55 -1.41 -13.12
CA ALA A 163 12.10 -2.00 -14.37
C ALA A 163 10.64 -1.65 -14.69
N PHE A 164 9.80 -1.54 -13.66
CA PHE A 164 8.35 -1.34 -13.84
C PHE A 164 7.97 0.15 -13.94
N ARG A 165 8.72 1.04 -13.28
CA ARG A 165 8.51 2.49 -13.33
C ARG A 165 8.87 3.10 -14.67
N PRO A 166 8.39 4.33 -14.95
CA PRO A 166 8.80 5.10 -16.12
C PRO A 166 10.31 5.05 -16.37
N ASP A 167 10.67 4.86 -17.62
CA ASP A 167 12.06 4.79 -18.06
C ASP A 167 12.81 6.09 -17.71
N PRO A 168 14.06 6.00 -17.19
CA PRO A 168 14.78 7.17 -16.69
C PRO A 168 15.16 8.19 -17.79
N VAL A 169 15.03 7.84 -19.08
CA VAL A 169 15.33 8.73 -20.20
C VAL A 169 14.05 9.36 -20.77
N THR A 170 12.99 8.57 -20.89
CA THR A 170 11.74 9.01 -21.54
C THR A 170 10.67 9.47 -20.57
N ASN A 171 10.78 9.07 -19.29
CA ASN A 171 9.75 9.26 -18.26
C ASN A 171 8.37 8.68 -18.67
N ILE A 172 8.38 7.63 -19.49
CA ILE A 172 7.21 6.84 -19.90
C ILE A 172 7.48 5.39 -19.49
N GLN A 173 6.46 4.68 -19.00
CA GLN A 173 6.58 3.24 -18.74
C GLN A 173 6.89 2.50 -20.04
N ASP A 174 7.73 1.45 -19.96
CA ASP A 174 8.19 0.68 -21.11
C ASP A 174 7.98 -0.81 -20.84
N SER A 175 7.09 -1.43 -21.61
CA SER A 175 6.78 -2.86 -21.49
C SER A 175 8.02 -3.75 -21.72
N GLN A 176 8.96 -3.30 -22.56
CA GLN A 176 10.22 -4.02 -22.76
C GLN A 176 11.06 -4.07 -21.49
N ARG A 177 11.11 -2.99 -20.70
CA ARG A 177 11.85 -2.97 -19.42
C ARG A 177 11.20 -3.88 -18.39
N PHE A 178 9.86 -3.84 -18.32
CA PHE A 178 9.08 -4.75 -17.48
C PHE A 178 9.36 -6.22 -17.81
N PHE A 179 9.24 -6.59 -19.10
CA PHE A 179 9.40 -7.98 -19.52
C PHE A 179 10.86 -8.43 -19.57
N ASP A 180 11.83 -7.54 -19.79
CA ASP A 180 13.24 -7.91 -19.65
C ASP A 180 13.55 -8.37 -18.22
N PHE A 181 13.07 -7.64 -17.21
CA PHE A 181 13.22 -8.08 -15.81
C PHE A 181 12.51 -9.42 -15.56
N CYS A 182 11.25 -9.56 -15.97
CA CYS A 182 10.46 -10.77 -15.72
C CYS A 182 11.01 -11.99 -16.46
N ALA A 183 11.47 -11.84 -17.70
CA ALA A 183 12.07 -12.90 -18.50
C ALA A 183 13.38 -13.43 -17.91
N ASN A 184 14.08 -12.62 -17.11
CA ASN A 184 15.32 -13.00 -16.40
C ASN A 184 15.08 -13.33 -14.91
N SER A 185 13.83 -13.30 -14.45
CA SER A 185 13.43 -13.58 -13.07
C SER A 185 12.22 -14.53 -13.09
N PRO A 186 12.42 -15.83 -13.37
CA PRO A 186 11.33 -16.78 -13.64
C PRO A 186 10.31 -16.90 -12.50
N GLU A 187 10.69 -16.58 -11.26
CA GLU A 187 9.80 -16.50 -10.11
C GLU A 187 8.64 -15.50 -10.28
N THR A 188 8.79 -14.53 -11.18
CA THR A 188 7.78 -13.50 -11.47
C THR A 188 6.58 -14.04 -12.24
N PHE A 189 6.71 -15.19 -12.91
CA PHE A 189 5.78 -15.62 -13.94
C PHE A 189 4.35 -15.86 -13.43
N HIS A 190 4.21 -16.37 -12.21
CA HIS A 190 2.89 -16.53 -11.58
C HIS A 190 2.20 -15.18 -11.35
N MET A 191 2.94 -14.17 -10.89
CA MET A 191 2.41 -12.82 -10.69
C MET A 191 2.12 -12.11 -12.02
N VAL A 192 2.94 -12.31 -13.06
CA VAL A 192 2.65 -11.83 -14.42
C VAL A 192 1.32 -12.41 -14.92
N THR A 193 1.08 -13.70 -14.67
CA THR A 193 -0.18 -14.37 -15.03
C THR A 193 -1.39 -13.70 -14.37
N PHE A 194 -1.30 -13.28 -13.11
CA PHE A 194 -2.38 -12.51 -12.46
C PHE A 194 -2.50 -11.08 -12.99
N VAL A 195 -1.40 -10.32 -13.03
CA VAL A 195 -1.44 -8.89 -13.37
C VAL A 195 -1.84 -8.65 -14.82
N TYR A 196 -1.56 -9.56 -15.75
CA TYR A 196 -2.01 -9.44 -17.14
C TYR A 196 -3.42 -9.99 -17.40
N SER A 197 -3.98 -10.77 -16.46
CA SER A 197 -5.40 -11.12 -16.46
C SER A 197 -6.26 -9.90 -16.08
N PRO A 198 -7.61 -10.00 -16.09
CA PRO A 198 -8.49 -8.92 -15.61
C PRO A 198 -8.18 -8.49 -14.17
N TRP A 199 -7.65 -9.38 -13.34
CA TRP A 199 -7.30 -9.11 -11.93
C TRP A 199 -6.24 -8.03 -11.73
N GLY A 200 -5.53 -7.62 -12.80
CA GLY A 200 -4.60 -6.48 -12.78
C GLY A 200 -5.27 -5.11 -12.83
N ILE A 201 -6.58 -5.03 -13.08
CA ILE A 201 -7.35 -3.78 -13.06
C ILE A 201 -8.67 -4.00 -12.32
N PRO A 202 -8.67 -4.01 -10.97
CA PRO A 202 -9.92 -4.01 -10.20
C PRO A 202 -10.80 -2.81 -10.57
N ALA A 203 -12.12 -3.01 -10.62
CA ALA A 203 -13.06 -1.96 -11.07
C ALA A 203 -13.13 -0.76 -10.12
N ASN A 204 -12.89 -0.98 -8.84
CA ASN A 204 -12.69 0.03 -7.81
C ASN A 204 -12.11 -0.65 -6.56
N TYR A 205 -11.85 0.12 -5.50
CA TYR A 205 -11.28 -0.44 -4.27
C TYR A 205 -12.27 -1.29 -3.47
N ARG A 206 -13.59 -1.05 -3.58
CA ARG A 206 -14.63 -1.73 -2.78
C ARG A 206 -14.92 -3.16 -3.24
N MET A 207 -14.76 -3.43 -4.54
CA MET A 207 -15.04 -4.73 -5.17
C MET A 207 -13.77 -5.53 -5.44
N MET A 208 -12.82 -5.47 -4.50
CA MET A 208 -11.48 -6.00 -4.64
C MET A 208 -11.12 -6.83 -3.41
N GLN A 209 -10.44 -7.96 -3.64
CA GLN A 209 -9.85 -8.75 -2.56
C GLN A 209 -8.70 -8.01 -1.88
N GLY A 210 -8.32 -8.51 -0.70
CA GLY A 210 -7.07 -8.16 -0.03
C GLY A 210 -6.34 -9.39 0.49
N SER A 211 -5.06 -9.23 0.81
CA SER A 211 -4.23 -10.28 1.37
C SER A 211 -2.95 -9.77 2.01
N GLY A 212 -2.46 -10.50 3.00
CA GLY A 212 -1.16 -10.21 3.63
C GLY A 212 0.04 -10.50 2.72
N VAL A 213 -0.15 -11.27 1.64
CA VAL A 213 0.87 -11.78 0.71
C VAL A 213 1.88 -12.70 1.40
N ASN A 214 2.71 -12.15 2.28
CA ASN A 214 3.73 -12.89 3.01
C ASN A 214 3.12 -13.86 4.02
N THR A 215 3.91 -14.86 4.39
CA THR A 215 3.58 -15.76 5.50
C THR A 215 3.98 -15.09 6.82
N TYR A 216 3.09 -15.10 7.81
CA TYR A 216 3.32 -14.59 9.16
C TYR A 216 3.28 -15.74 10.16
N LYS A 217 3.48 -15.44 11.45
CA LYS A 217 3.24 -16.38 12.55
C LYS A 217 2.17 -15.86 13.51
N TRP A 218 1.36 -16.79 14.00
CA TRP A 218 0.50 -16.59 15.18
C TRP A 218 1.09 -17.35 16.35
N VAL A 219 1.19 -16.69 17.50
CA VAL A 219 1.78 -17.27 18.73
C VAL A 219 0.75 -17.27 19.84
N ASN A 220 0.50 -18.45 20.42
CA ASN A 220 -0.46 -18.59 21.52
C ASN A 220 0.18 -18.33 22.90
N LYS A 221 -0.60 -18.50 23.98
CA LYS A 221 -0.15 -18.25 25.36
C LYS A 221 1.01 -19.16 25.80
N GLU A 222 1.11 -20.36 25.23
CA GLU A 222 2.15 -21.36 25.52
C GLU A 222 3.44 -21.12 24.72
N GLY A 223 3.49 -20.08 23.88
CA GLY A 223 4.64 -19.79 23.02
C GLY A 223 4.74 -20.74 21.82
N LYS A 224 3.66 -21.45 21.47
CA LYS A 224 3.59 -22.26 20.25
C LYS A 224 3.19 -21.37 19.08
N ALA A 225 3.89 -21.52 17.96
CA ALA A 225 3.63 -20.78 16.74
C ALA A 225 3.01 -21.67 15.64
N VAL A 226 2.26 -21.03 14.75
CA VAL A 226 1.77 -21.58 13.49
C VAL A 226 2.00 -20.56 12.37
N LEU A 227 2.25 -21.03 11.15
CA LEU A 227 2.33 -20.18 9.98
C LEU A 227 0.93 -19.72 9.55
N VAL A 228 0.81 -18.46 9.10
CA VAL A 228 -0.46 -17.82 8.77
C VAL A 228 -0.39 -17.01 7.47
N LYS A 229 -1.40 -17.17 6.60
CA LYS A 229 -1.73 -16.24 5.51
C LYS A 229 -3.04 -15.50 5.86
N TYR A 230 -3.14 -14.22 5.50
CA TYR A 230 -4.34 -13.40 5.69
C TYR A 230 -5.03 -13.12 4.35
N HIS A 231 -6.37 -13.16 4.33
CA HIS A 231 -7.19 -12.90 3.15
C HIS A 231 -8.38 -12.02 3.53
N TRP A 232 -8.62 -10.96 2.76
CA TRP A 232 -9.81 -10.11 2.86
C TRP A 232 -10.74 -10.40 1.69
N GLU A 233 -11.97 -10.84 1.99
CA GLU A 233 -12.99 -11.09 0.98
C GLU A 233 -14.07 -9.99 0.99
N PRO A 234 -14.24 -9.25 -0.11
CA PRO A 234 -15.21 -8.15 -0.18
C PRO A 234 -16.64 -8.68 -0.15
N LYS A 235 -17.49 -8.10 0.70
CA LYS A 235 -18.92 -8.44 0.72
C LYS A 235 -19.68 -7.90 -0.50
N GLN A 236 -19.12 -6.89 -1.17
CA GLN A 236 -19.68 -6.28 -2.38
C GLN A 236 -19.44 -7.12 -3.64
N GLY A 237 -18.74 -8.25 -3.51
CA GLY A 237 -18.30 -9.07 -4.63
C GLY A 237 -17.01 -8.57 -5.26
N ILE A 238 -16.56 -9.28 -6.30
CA ILE A 238 -15.31 -9.00 -7.01
C ILE A 238 -15.64 -8.55 -8.43
N LYS A 239 -15.08 -7.41 -8.85
CA LYS A 239 -15.21 -6.90 -10.22
C LYS A 239 -13.89 -6.37 -10.75
N ASN A 240 -13.62 -6.69 -12.01
CA ASN A 240 -12.41 -6.32 -12.74
C ASN A 240 -12.80 -5.59 -14.05
N LEU A 241 -11.85 -4.86 -14.62
CA LEU A 241 -11.97 -4.17 -15.90
C LEU A 241 -11.05 -4.80 -16.93
N THR A 242 -11.54 -4.89 -18.16
CA THR A 242 -10.69 -5.09 -19.34
C THR A 242 -9.93 -3.80 -19.66
N VAL A 243 -8.90 -3.92 -20.50
CA VAL A 243 -8.13 -2.75 -20.99
C VAL A 243 -9.01 -1.70 -21.68
N GLU A 244 -9.96 -2.12 -22.50
CA GLU A 244 -10.85 -1.22 -23.24
C GLU A 244 -11.75 -0.44 -22.27
N GLU A 245 -12.41 -1.12 -21.33
CA GLU A 245 -13.25 -0.48 -20.32
C GLU A 245 -12.45 0.49 -19.44
N ALA A 246 -11.24 0.10 -19.03
CA ALA A 246 -10.34 0.96 -18.27
C ALA A 246 -9.95 2.22 -19.07
N SER A 247 -9.73 2.10 -20.38
CA SER A 247 -9.39 3.23 -21.27
C SER A 247 -10.57 4.19 -21.42
N GLU A 248 -11.80 3.68 -21.55
CA GLU A 248 -13.02 4.49 -21.61
C GLU A 248 -13.24 5.28 -20.31
N ILE A 249 -13.07 4.64 -19.16
CA ILE A 249 -13.16 5.30 -17.85
C ILE A 249 -12.07 6.37 -17.73
N GLN A 250 -10.83 6.03 -18.09
CA GLN A 250 -9.70 6.95 -17.99
C GLN A 250 -9.88 8.23 -18.80
N ALA A 251 -10.55 8.15 -19.95
CA ALA A 251 -10.82 9.29 -20.82
C ALA A 251 -11.69 10.37 -20.15
N THR A 252 -12.47 9.99 -19.12
CA THR A 252 -13.40 10.90 -18.43
C THR A 252 -13.06 11.10 -16.95
N ASN A 253 -12.41 10.13 -16.30
CA ASN A 253 -12.07 10.21 -14.89
C ASN A 253 -10.84 9.36 -14.51
N PHE A 254 -9.71 10.04 -14.25
CA PHE A 254 -8.49 9.38 -13.76
C PHE A 254 -8.51 9.11 -12.23
N ASN A 255 -9.57 9.52 -11.52
CA ASN A 255 -9.75 9.38 -10.07
C ASN A 255 -10.90 8.46 -9.67
N HIS A 256 -11.40 7.63 -10.59
CA HIS A 256 -12.65 6.89 -10.41
C HIS A 256 -12.68 5.99 -9.15
N ALA A 257 -11.56 5.39 -8.75
CA ALA A 257 -11.52 4.49 -7.60
C ALA A 257 -11.48 5.24 -6.26
N THR A 258 -10.76 6.37 -6.19
CA THR A 258 -10.83 7.30 -5.05
C THR A 258 -12.24 7.86 -4.90
N GLN A 259 -12.83 8.30 -6.01
CA GLN A 259 -14.18 8.84 -6.01
C GLN A 259 -15.22 7.79 -5.56
N ASP A 260 -15.18 6.57 -6.12
CA ASP A 260 -16.09 5.48 -5.73
C ASP A 260 -16.05 5.20 -4.22
N LEU A 261 -14.86 5.13 -3.62
CA LEU A 261 -14.73 4.89 -2.17
C LEU A 261 -15.31 6.04 -1.36
N TYR A 262 -14.99 7.28 -1.73
CA TYR A 262 -15.46 8.48 -1.02
C TYR A 262 -16.98 8.61 -1.09
N ASP A 263 -17.54 8.57 -2.31
CA ASP A 263 -18.97 8.77 -2.58
C ASP A 263 -19.80 7.66 -1.91
N ALA A 264 -19.33 6.41 -1.92
CA ALA A 264 -20.02 5.31 -1.27
C ALA A 264 -20.12 5.50 0.25
N ILE A 265 -19.03 5.90 0.90
CA ILE A 265 -19.02 6.16 2.35
C ILE A 265 -19.87 7.39 2.69
N GLU A 266 -19.82 8.45 1.89
CA GLU A 266 -20.66 9.63 2.07
C GLU A 266 -22.16 9.30 1.98
N GLN A 267 -22.53 8.36 1.10
CA GLN A 267 -23.91 7.90 0.91
C GLN A 267 -24.36 6.82 1.91
N GLY A 268 -23.48 6.35 2.79
CA GLY A 268 -23.77 5.29 3.75
C GLY A 268 -23.72 3.86 3.19
N ASP A 269 -23.23 3.67 1.96
CA ASP A 269 -22.95 2.37 1.34
C ASP A 269 -21.56 1.88 1.77
N PHE A 270 -21.44 1.59 3.06
CA PHE A 270 -20.17 1.25 3.71
C PHE A 270 -19.58 -0.05 3.18
N PRO A 271 -18.38 -0.05 2.59
CA PRO A 271 -17.78 -1.27 2.10
C PRO A 271 -17.30 -2.18 3.26
N GLU A 272 -17.53 -3.49 3.11
CA GLU A 272 -17.16 -4.51 4.09
C GLU A 272 -16.23 -5.57 3.52
N TRP A 273 -15.31 -6.08 4.34
CA TRP A 273 -14.49 -7.25 4.05
C TRP A 273 -14.50 -8.23 5.20
N GLU A 274 -14.64 -9.52 4.91
CA GLU A 274 -14.44 -10.57 5.90
C GLU A 274 -12.97 -11.01 5.89
N LEU A 275 -12.37 -11.09 7.09
CA LEU A 275 -11.02 -11.60 7.28
C LEU A 275 -11.06 -13.12 7.39
N PHE A 276 -10.35 -13.78 6.50
CA PHE A 276 -10.02 -15.19 6.56
C PHE A 276 -8.52 -15.36 6.82
N VAL A 277 -8.18 -16.50 7.43
CA VAL A 277 -6.79 -16.96 7.55
C VAL A 277 -6.65 -18.40 7.07
N GLN A 278 -5.50 -18.72 6.50
CA GLN A 278 -5.02 -20.10 6.41
C GLN A 278 -4.02 -20.34 7.52
N ILE A 279 -4.06 -21.52 8.13
CA ILE A 279 -3.15 -21.92 9.21
C ILE A 279 -2.41 -23.18 8.80
N MET A 280 -1.09 -23.17 8.95
CA MET A 280 -0.18 -24.29 8.70
C MET A 280 0.71 -24.48 9.93
N SER A 281 1.16 -25.71 10.22
CA SER A 281 2.13 -25.92 11.29
C SER A 281 3.46 -25.22 10.95
N ASP A 282 4.31 -25.03 11.95
CA ASP A 282 5.60 -24.36 11.79
C ASP A 282 6.72 -25.39 11.63
N ASP A 283 6.57 -26.25 10.62
CA ASP A 283 7.50 -27.32 10.28
C ASP A 283 8.10 -27.07 8.88
N GLU A 284 9.05 -27.91 8.44
CA GLU A 284 9.72 -27.72 7.13
C GLU A 284 8.81 -28.00 5.91
N HIS A 285 7.74 -28.76 6.11
CA HIS A 285 6.78 -29.16 5.08
C HIS A 285 7.41 -29.82 3.82
N PRO A 286 8.19 -30.92 3.95
CA PRO A 286 8.80 -31.61 2.80
C PRO A 286 7.79 -32.28 1.86
N GLU A 287 6.54 -32.43 2.29
CA GLU A 287 5.42 -32.91 1.47
C GLU A 287 4.95 -31.89 0.42
N LEU A 288 5.28 -30.61 0.61
CA LEU A 288 4.97 -29.55 -0.34
C LEU A 288 6.07 -29.46 -1.40
N ASP A 289 5.65 -29.29 -2.65
CA ASP A 289 6.57 -29.06 -3.77
C ASP A 289 6.94 -27.58 -3.95
N PHE A 290 6.53 -26.75 -3.00
CA PHE A 290 6.87 -25.35 -2.86
C PHE A 290 7.29 -25.05 -1.42
N ASP A 291 7.93 -23.91 -1.19
CA ASP A 291 8.26 -23.44 0.15
C ASP A 291 7.09 -22.61 0.71
N PRO A 292 6.54 -22.92 1.91
CA PRO A 292 5.42 -22.17 2.47
C PRO A 292 5.76 -20.71 2.84
N LEU A 293 7.05 -20.34 2.84
CA LEU A 293 7.56 -18.98 3.07
C LEU A 293 7.88 -18.22 1.77
N ASP A 294 7.68 -18.83 0.60
CA ASP A 294 7.83 -18.18 -0.70
C ASP A 294 6.56 -17.38 -1.04
N ASP A 295 6.65 -16.06 -1.06
CA ASP A 295 5.53 -15.17 -1.36
C ASP A 295 5.16 -15.11 -2.85
N THR A 296 5.81 -15.89 -3.71
CA THR A 296 5.33 -16.18 -5.08
C THR A 296 4.37 -17.36 -5.13
N LYS A 297 4.04 -17.96 -3.97
CA LYS A 297 3.22 -19.18 -3.84
C LYS A 297 1.93 -18.96 -3.06
N LEU A 298 0.87 -19.57 -3.58
CA LEU A 298 -0.41 -19.78 -2.90
C LEU A 298 -0.34 -21.04 -2.04
N TRP A 299 -1.09 -21.03 -0.94
CA TRP A 299 -1.42 -22.26 -0.22
C TRP A 299 -2.73 -22.82 -0.76
N PRO A 300 -2.77 -24.05 -1.29
CA PRO A 300 -3.99 -24.63 -1.85
C PRO A 300 -5.12 -24.70 -0.81
N GLU A 301 -6.29 -24.17 -1.13
CA GLU A 301 -7.43 -24.10 -0.20
C GLU A 301 -7.97 -25.48 0.20
N ASP A 302 -7.86 -26.47 -0.69
CA ASP A 302 -8.23 -27.86 -0.43
C ASP A 302 -7.33 -28.55 0.62
N GLN A 303 -6.11 -28.05 0.80
CA GLN A 303 -5.16 -28.53 1.82
C GLN A 303 -5.17 -27.65 3.07
N PHE A 304 -5.30 -26.34 2.89
CA PHE A 304 -5.29 -25.33 3.95
C PHE A 304 -6.54 -24.45 3.80
N PRO A 305 -7.69 -24.82 4.39
CA PRO A 305 -8.94 -24.11 4.18
C PRO A 305 -8.88 -22.69 4.75
N TRP A 306 -9.66 -21.79 4.16
CA TRP A 306 -9.83 -20.43 4.66
C TRP A 306 -10.77 -20.41 5.86
N LEU A 307 -10.28 -19.89 6.99
CA LEU A 307 -10.99 -19.87 8.25
C LEU A 307 -11.38 -18.43 8.62
N PRO A 308 -12.67 -18.10 8.79
CA PRO A 308 -13.11 -16.74 9.12
C PRO A 308 -12.68 -16.34 10.54
N VAL A 309 -12.27 -15.08 10.71
CA VAL A 309 -11.75 -14.50 11.98
C VAL A 309 -12.51 -13.25 12.41
N GLY A 310 -13.10 -12.51 11.48
CA GLY A 310 -13.83 -11.29 11.76
C GLY A 310 -14.20 -10.54 10.49
N LYS A 311 -14.72 -9.32 10.63
CA LYS A 311 -15.07 -8.45 9.50
C LYS A 311 -14.61 -7.02 9.73
N MET A 312 -14.33 -6.31 8.65
CA MET A 312 -13.98 -4.90 8.65
C MET A 312 -15.05 -4.10 7.89
N VAL A 313 -15.42 -2.95 8.43
CA VAL A 313 -16.37 -2.00 7.80
C VAL A 313 -15.71 -0.63 7.74
N LEU A 314 -15.65 -0.01 6.55
CA LEU A 314 -15.17 1.37 6.40
C LEU A 314 -16.36 2.32 6.33
N ASN A 315 -16.44 3.25 7.28
CA ASN A 315 -17.65 4.02 7.52
C ASN A 315 -17.43 5.51 7.74
N LYS A 316 -16.20 6.01 7.58
CA LYS A 316 -15.90 7.44 7.70
C LYS A 316 -14.78 7.86 6.74
N ASN A 317 -15.07 8.86 5.91
CA ASN A 317 -14.07 9.52 5.08
C ASN A 317 -13.10 10.35 5.95
N PRO A 318 -11.84 10.52 5.51
CA PRO A 318 -10.92 11.49 6.13
C PRO A 318 -11.51 12.90 6.09
N GLU A 319 -11.29 13.67 7.15
CA GLU A 319 -11.64 15.09 7.21
C GLU A 319 -10.64 15.92 6.38
N ASN A 320 -9.38 15.48 6.32
CA ASN A 320 -8.37 16.06 5.45
C ASN A 320 -7.45 15.00 4.85
N TYR A 321 -7.43 14.92 3.51
CA TYR A 321 -6.65 13.92 2.79
C TYR A 321 -5.15 13.98 3.14
N PHE A 322 -4.56 15.17 3.27
CA PHE A 322 -3.12 15.29 3.50
C PHE A 322 -2.73 14.82 4.91
N THR A 323 -3.44 15.25 5.94
CA THR A 323 -3.09 14.93 7.34
C THR A 323 -3.38 13.48 7.70
N GLU A 324 -4.31 12.83 7.00
CA GLU A 324 -4.74 11.47 7.33
C GLU A 324 -4.29 10.44 6.29
N VAL A 325 -4.45 10.69 4.99
CA VAL A 325 -4.10 9.72 3.93
C VAL A 325 -2.65 9.87 3.50
N GLU A 326 -2.22 11.10 3.16
CA GLU A 326 -0.87 11.31 2.64
C GLU A 326 0.19 11.03 3.71
N GLN A 327 -0.04 11.47 4.94
CA GLN A 327 0.88 11.25 6.07
C GLN A 327 0.78 9.87 6.73
N ALA A 328 -0.19 9.02 6.35
CA ALA A 328 -0.28 7.66 6.88
C ALA A 328 1.00 6.85 6.62
N ALA A 329 1.45 6.13 7.65
CA ALA A 329 2.62 5.29 7.64
C ALA A 329 2.26 3.90 8.15
N PHE A 330 2.51 2.88 7.34
CA PHE A 330 2.25 1.48 7.66
C PHE A 330 3.55 0.69 7.55
N GLY A 331 3.85 -0.21 8.48
CA GLY A 331 5.06 -1.03 8.42
C GLY A 331 4.82 -2.46 8.83
N THR A 332 5.33 -3.43 8.07
CA THR A 332 5.23 -4.85 8.43
C THR A 332 5.88 -5.19 9.78
N GLY A 333 6.80 -4.34 10.24
CA GLY A 333 7.41 -4.43 11.57
C GLY A 333 6.49 -4.08 12.74
N VAL A 334 5.33 -3.48 12.46
CA VAL A 334 4.38 -3.00 13.46
C VAL A 334 3.44 -4.14 13.81
N LEU A 335 3.93 -5.04 14.68
CA LEU A 335 3.19 -6.18 15.19
C LEU A 335 2.81 -5.98 16.65
N VAL A 336 1.74 -6.64 17.08
CA VAL A 336 1.29 -6.70 18.49
C VAL A 336 1.53 -8.10 19.03
N ASP A 337 1.58 -8.24 20.36
CA ASP A 337 1.81 -9.52 21.02
C ASP A 337 0.87 -10.63 20.52
N GLY A 338 1.42 -11.81 20.26
CA GLY A 338 0.71 -12.93 19.64
C GLY A 338 0.74 -12.97 18.11
N LEU A 339 1.30 -11.95 17.47
CA LEU A 339 1.66 -11.93 16.05
C LEU A 339 3.19 -11.87 15.94
N ASP A 340 3.76 -12.59 14.98
CA ASP A 340 5.21 -12.61 14.77
C ASP A 340 5.55 -12.74 13.27
N PHE A 341 6.82 -12.52 12.94
CA PHE A 341 7.34 -12.73 11.60
C PHE A 341 7.52 -14.22 11.31
N SER A 342 7.56 -14.55 10.01
CA SER A 342 8.15 -15.81 9.55
C SER A 342 9.56 -15.55 8.97
N ASP A 343 10.22 -16.61 8.50
CA ASP A 343 11.52 -16.51 7.82
C ASP A 343 11.40 -16.19 6.31
N ASP A 344 10.21 -15.74 5.87
CA ASP A 344 10.00 -15.18 4.53
C ASP A 344 10.95 -14.00 4.27
N LYS A 345 11.86 -14.19 3.31
CA LYS A 345 12.94 -13.24 3.00
C LYS A 345 12.42 -11.89 2.50
N MET A 346 11.26 -11.87 1.84
CA MET A 346 10.60 -10.64 1.43
C MET A 346 10.05 -9.88 2.63
N LEU A 347 9.33 -10.57 3.53
CA LEU A 347 8.79 -9.96 4.74
C LEU A 347 9.87 -9.29 5.60
N GLN A 348 11.01 -9.96 5.79
CA GLN A 348 12.13 -9.45 6.58
C GLN A 348 12.71 -8.14 5.99
N GLY A 349 12.92 -8.07 4.67
CA GLY A 349 13.42 -6.86 4.03
C GLY A 349 12.43 -5.70 4.05
N ARG A 350 11.13 -5.99 3.90
CA ARG A 350 10.05 -4.99 4.01
C ARG A 350 10.06 -4.29 5.37
N THR A 351 10.26 -5.05 6.45
CA THR A 351 10.23 -4.55 7.83
C THR A 351 11.21 -3.41 8.07
N PHE A 352 12.44 -3.51 7.55
CA PHE A 352 13.40 -2.41 7.59
C PHE A 352 12.96 -1.22 6.73
N SER A 353 12.62 -1.48 5.47
CA SER A 353 12.42 -0.44 4.46
C SER A 353 11.28 0.53 4.79
N TYR A 354 10.16 0.03 5.34
CA TYR A 354 9.03 0.90 5.71
C TYR A 354 9.43 1.96 6.74
N SER A 355 10.05 1.54 7.85
CA SER A 355 10.44 2.48 8.92
C SER A 355 11.48 3.48 8.44
N ASP A 356 12.39 3.05 7.56
CA ASP A 356 13.43 3.93 7.00
C ASP A 356 12.83 5.02 6.10
N THR A 357 12.06 4.62 5.07
CA THR A 357 11.48 5.59 4.13
C THR A 357 10.49 6.54 4.80
N GLN A 358 9.80 6.11 5.86
CA GLN A 358 8.85 6.95 6.60
C GLN A 358 9.53 8.06 7.41
N ARG A 359 10.72 7.80 7.97
CA ARG A 359 11.52 8.84 8.65
C ARG A 359 11.96 9.93 7.68
N TYR A 360 12.29 9.57 6.43
CA TYR A 360 12.60 10.53 5.37
C TYR A 360 11.35 11.28 4.91
N ARG A 361 10.28 10.55 4.59
CA ARG A 361 9.09 11.08 3.90
C ARG A 361 8.22 11.96 4.79
N VAL A 362 7.94 11.51 6.02
CA VAL A 362 7.02 12.19 6.95
C VAL A 362 7.78 12.93 8.06
N GLY A 363 8.94 12.38 8.46
CA GLY A 363 9.85 13.00 9.43
C GLY A 363 10.20 12.07 10.58
N ALA A 364 11.24 12.44 11.35
CA ALA A 364 11.73 11.61 12.46
C ALA A 364 10.67 11.28 13.52
N ASN A 365 9.74 12.20 13.76
CA ASN A 365 8.65 12.06 14.75
C ASN A 365 7.30 11.69 14.11
N TYR A 366 7.28 11.03 12.94
CA TYR A 366 6.03 10.72 12.20
C TYR A 366 4.97 9.95 12.99
N LEU A 367 5.37 9.20 14.03
CA LEU A 367 4.47 8.48 14.93
C LEU A 367 3.69 9.40 15.90
N GLN A 368 4.04 10.69 15.98
CA GLN A 368 3.25 11.70 16.68
C GLN A 368 2.16 12.33 15.80
N VAL A 369 2.18 12.09 14.48
CA VAL A 369 1.11 12.52 13.59
C VAL A 369 -0.18 11.75 13.94
N PRO A 370 -1.35 12.40 14.11
CA PRO A 370 -2.54 11.78 14.68
C PRO A 370 -2.96 10.45 14.03
N ILE A 371 -2.88 10.33 12.70
CA ILE A 371 -3.27 9.09 12.01
C ILE A 371 -2.32 7.91 12.32
N ASN A 372 -1.06 8.20 12.61
CA ASN A 372 -0.03 7.18 12.91
C ASN A 372 0.07 6.88 14.39
N ALA A 373 -0.33 7.83 15.24
CA ALA A 373 -0.26 7.72 16.68
C ALA A 373 -1.09 6.54 17.20
N SER A 374 -0.59 5.89 18.24
CA SER A 374 -1.33 4.84 18.93
C SER A 374 -2.47 5.44 19.75
N LYS A 375 -3.62 4.76 19.81
CA LYS A 375 -4.78 5.18 20.63
C LYS A 375 -4.69 4.75 22.10
N LYS A 376 -3.50 4.36 22.56
CA LYS A 376 -3.20 4.05 23.97
C LYS A 376 -2.06 4.93 24.50
N ARG A 377 -1.78 4.83 25.80
CA ARG A 377 -0.62 5.48 26.41
C ARG A 377 0.67 5.03 25.73
N VAL A 378 1.43 5.99 25.23
CA VAL A 378 2.80 5.83 24.73
C VAL A 378 3.75 6.43 25.77
N ALA A 379 4.80 5.71 26.12
CA ALA A 379 5.86 6.21 26.97
C ALA A 379 7.20 5.66 26.50
N THR A 380 8.12 6.55 26.12
CA THR A 380 9.42 6.17 25.54
C THR A 380 10.53 7.06 26.06
N ASN A 381 11.76 6.57 25.94
CA ASN A 381 12.99 7.34 26.21
C ASN A 381 13.52 8.04 24.95
N GLN A 382 12.80 8.01 23.83
CA GLN A 382 13.22 8.66 22.59
C GLN A 382 13.08 10.19 22.74
N GLU A 383 14.09 10.98 22.36
CA GLU A 383 14.07 12.45 22.46
C GLU A 383 14.62 13.13 21.20
N GLY A 384 14.34 14.43 21.06
CA GLY A 384 14.81 15.25 19.93
C GLY A 384 14.02 15.04 18.62
N GLY A 385 14.71 15.22 17.50
CA GLY A 385 14.12 15.11 16.15
C GLY A 385 13.32 16.35 15.73
N GLN A 386 13.18 16.53 14.40
CA GLN A 386 12.42 17.63 13.81
C GLN A 386 10.93 17.53 14.18
N LEU A 387 10.30 18.68 14.46
CA LEU A 387 8.87 18.82 14.75
C LEU A 387 8.37 17.90 15.89
N ARG A 388 9.16 17.74 16.96
CA ARG A 388 8.72 17.09 18.20
C ARG A 388 7.56 17.88 18.81
N TYR A 389 6.37 17.29 18.85
CA TYR A 389 5.14 17.95 19.33
C TYR A 389 4.79 17.52 20.76
N GLN A 390 5.01 16.25 21.09
CA GLN A 390 4.75 15.68 22.42
C GLN A 390 6.03 15.17 23.07
N ASN A 391 6.04 15.09 24.40
CA ASN A 391 7.08 14.41 25.15
C ASN A 391 6.48 13.18 25.85
N ASP A 392 6.87 11.98 25.43
CA ASP A 392 6.26 10.70 25.78
C ASP A 392 6.66 10.21 27.19
N LYS A 393 6.40 11.05 28.20
CA LYS A 393 6.75 10.78 29.61
C LYS A 393 5.66 9.99 30.33
N ALA A 394 6.06 9.17 31.29
CA ALA A 394 5.12 8.61 32.27
C ALA A 394 4.58 9.69 33.22
N PRO A 395 3.35 9.54 33.75
CA PRO A 395 2.85 10.39 34.83
C PRO A 395 3.84 10.44 35.99
N GLY A 396 4.27 11.65 36.39
CA GLY A 396 5.21 11.85 37.50
C GLY A 396 6.66 11.41 37.22
N GLN A 397 7.02 11.08 35.97
CA GLN A 397 8.40 10.73 35.62
C GLN A 397 9.37 11.88 35.93
N ASN A 398 10.52 11.54 36.50
CA ASN A 398 11.63 12.47 36.67
C ASN A 398 12.02 13.07 35.30
N PRO A 399 11.89 14.39 35.08
CA PRO A 399 12.08 14.98 33.76
C PRO A 399 13.53 14.93 33.27
N HIS A 400 14.48 14.58 34.15
CA HIS A 400 15.91 14.44 33.85
C HIS A 400 16.33 13.00 33.46
N VAL A 401 15.39 12.05 33.40
CA VAL A 401 15.68 10.65 33.03
C VAL A 401 15.02 10.30 31.70
N ASN A 402 15.85 10.06 30.69
CA ASN A 402 15.52 9.63 29.33
C ASN A 402 16.31 8.37 28.94
N TYR A 403 16.63 7.51 29.92
CA TYR A 403 17.37 6.26 29.74
C TYR A 403 16.82 5.18 30.69
N GLU A 404 17.17 3.92 30.42
CA GLU A 404 16.80 2.75 31.22
C GLU A 404 17.99 1.76 31.19
N PRO A 405 18.32 1.08 32.30
CA PRO A 405 17.74 1.22 33.65
C PRO A 405 18.20 2.50 34.36
N SER A 406 17.43 2.95 35.38
CA SER A 406 17.80 4.11 36.20
C SER A 406 17.36 4.01 37.66
N SER A 407 18.29 4.35 38.57
CA SER A 407 18.02 4.46 40.02
C SER A 407 17.30 5.74 40.41
N LEU A 408 17.18 6.72 39.49
CA LEU A 408 16.54 8.03 39.74
C LEU A 408 15.04 8.04 39.40
N GLY A 409 14.46 6.86 39.14
CA GLY A 409 13.13 6.67 38.55
C GLY A 409 13.19 6.62 37.02
N GLY A 410 12.04 6.45 36.36
CA GLY A 410 11.97 6.36 34.90
C GLY A 410 11.01 5.26 34.42
N LEU A 411 11.10 4.98 33.12
CA LEU A 411 10.39 3.86 32.50
C LEU A 411 11.02 2.53 32.92
N LYS A 412 10.24 1.45 32.81
CA LYS A 412 10.66 0.08 33.10
C LYS A 412 10.14 -0.85 32.00
N GLU A 413 10.81 -1.97 31.82
CA GLU A 413 10.34 -3.05 30.95
C GLU A 413 8.98 -3.59 31.43
N ALA A 414 8.18 -4.08 30.49
CA ALA A 414 6.95 -4.79 30.80
C ALA A 414 7.25 -6.25 31.15
N GLU A 415 6.50 -6.81 32.09
CA GLU A 415 6.51 -8.26 32.31
C GLU A 415 5.67 -8.95 31.22
N GLN A 416 6.30 -9.86 30.48
CA GLN A 416 5.61 -10.62 29.42
C GLN A 416 4.60 -11.59 30.02
N PHE A 417 3.34 -11.49 29.58
CA PHE A 417 2.36 -12.53 29.84
C PHE A 417 2.46 -13.64 28.77
N GLY A 418 2.45 -14.89 29.21
CA GLY A 418 2.63 -16.05 28.33
C GLY A 418 4.10 -16.35 28.03
N THR A 419 4.33 -17.39 27.24
CA THR A 419 5.68 -17.81 26.85
C THR A 419 6.07 -17.15 25.53
N GLU A 420 7.25 -16.54 25.53
CA GLU A 420 7.89 -16.01 24.32
C GLU A 420 8.14 -17.13 23.31
N TYR A 421 7.85 -16.88 22.03
CA TYR A 421 8.17 -17.84 20.98
C TYR A 421 9.67 -17.83 20.71
N ARG A 422 10.27 -19.02 20.65
CA ARG A 422 11.72 -19.21 20.50
C ARG A 422 11.97 -20.24 19.40
N PRO A 423 11.96 -19.84 18.11
CA PRO A 423 12.23 -20.75 17.01
C PRO A 423 13.61 -21.38 17.15
N MET A 424 13.74 -22.64 16.74
CA MET A 424 15.06 -23.24 16.53
C MET A 424 15.54 -22.88 15.13
N ILE A 425 16.66 -22.16 15.05
CA ILE A 425 17.31 -21.83 13.77
C ILE A 425 18.59 -22.66 13.65
N LYS A 426 18.72 -23.43 12.57
CA LYS A 426 19.91 -24.23 12.25
C LYS A 426 20.26 -24.04 10.78
N GLY A 427 21.50 -23.64 10.51
CA GLY A 427 21.99 -23.47 9.14
C GLY A 427 23.34 -22.75 9.12
N ASN A 428 23.92 -22.64 7.93
CA ASN A 428 25.07 -21.77 7.68
C ASN A 428 24.58 -20.38 7.30
N LEU A 429 25.35 -19.34 7.62
CA LEU A 429 25.09 -18.00 7.10
C LEU A 429 25.51 -17.95 5.61
N VAL A 430 24.53 -17.88 4.70
CA VAL A 430 24.73 -17.98 3.25
C VAL A 430 23.94 -16.91 2.48
N ARG A 431 24.23 -16.78 1.18
CA ARG A 431 23.44 -16.00 0.21
C ARG A 431 22.98 -16.94 -0.90
N GLU A 432 21.90 -17.65 -0.64
CA GLU A 432 21.38 -18.69 -1.52
C GLU A 432 19.87 -18.51 -1.75
N SER A 433 19.40 -18.93 -2.92
CA SER A 433 17.96 -19.06 -3.18
C SER A 433 17.39 -20.24 -2.38
N ILE A 434 16.07 -20.32 -2.30
CA ILE A 434 15.40 -21.50 -1.73
C ILE A 434 15.50 -22.70 -2.68
N ASP A 435 15.43 -23.92 -2.13
CA ASP A 435 15.52 -25.17 -2.90
C ASP A 435 14.25 -25.41 -3.73
N ARG A 436 13.07 -25.23 -3.14
CA ARG A 436 11.76 -25.52 -3.74
C ARG A 436 11.18 -24.32 -4.48
N GLN A 437 11.80 -23.95 -5.61
CA GLN A 437 11.42 -22.73 -6.32
C GLN A 437 10.10 -22.82 -7.09
N SER A 438 9.86 -23.96 -7.76
CA SER A 438 8.62 -24.29 -8.50
C SER A 438 7.98 -23.08 -9.24
N ASN A 439 8.77 -22.43 -10.12
CA ASN A 439 8.45 -21.10 -10.64
C ASN A 439 7.18 -21.02 -11.52
N THR A 440 6.89 -22.07 -12.27
CA THR A 440 5.85 -22.06 -13.31
C THR A 440 4.62 -22.91 -12.97
N LYS A 441 4.73 -23.86 -12.04
CA LYS A 441 3.67 -24.84 -11.77
C LYS A 441 2.35 -24.17 -11.35
N GLN A 442 2.38 -23.33 -10.32
CA GLN A 442 1.17 -22.65 -9.86
C GLN A 442 0.65 -21.62 -10.87
N ALA A 443 1.51 -21.04 -11.72
CA ALA A 443 1.07 -20.20 -12.83
C ALA A 443 0.20 -20.99 -13.82
N GLY A 444 0.59 -22.23 -14.14
CA GLY A 444 -0.20 -23.12 -14.97
C GLY A 444 -1.52 -23.55 -14.31
N GLU A 445 -1.49 -23.85 -13.00
CA GLU A 445 -2.70 -24.17 -12.24
C GLU A 445 -3.69 -23.00 -12.24
N THR A 446 -3.20 -21.78 -12.04
CA THR A 446 -3.99 -20.55 -12.12
C THR A 446 -4.55 -20.34 -13.53
N TYR A 447 -3.72 -20.49 -14.58
CA TYR A 447 -4.18 -20.39 -15.97
C TYR A 447 -5.33 -21.35 -16.28
N ARG A 448 -5.25 -22.60 -15.81
CA ARG A 448 -6.31 -23.60 -16.01
C ARG A 448 -7.60 -23.27 -15.25
N ARG A 449 -7.50 -22.59 -14.10
CA ARG A 449 -8.64 -22.17 -13.28
C ARG A 449 -9.38 -20.96 -13.82
N PHE A 450 -8.72 -20.12 -14.62
CA PHE A 450 -9.37 -18.99 -15.26
C PHE A 450 -10.53 -19.42 -16.16
N GLU A 451 -11.58 -18.61 -16.18
CA GLU A 451 -12.63 -18.70 -17.19
C GLU A 451 -12.06 -18.38 -18.57
N ASP A 452 -12.73 -18.82 -19.63
CA ASP A 452 -12.19 -18.67 -20.99
C ASP A 452 -11.99 -17.19 -21.37
N TRP A 453 -12.90 -16.30 -20.95
CA TRP A 453 -12.73 -14.85 -21.18
C TRP A 453 -11.55 -14.26 -20.40
N GLU A 454 -11.23 -14.77 -19.21
CA GLU A 454 -10.06 -14.33 -18.44
C GLU A 454 -8.76 -14.80 -19.10
N LYS A 455 -8.74 -16.03 -19.66
CA LYS A 455 -7.61 -16.55 -20.46
C LYS A 455 -7.42 -15.73 -21.73
N ASP A 456 -8.51 -15.37 -22.40
CA ASP A 456 -8.49 -14.55 -23.61
C ASP A 456 -7.97 -13.14 -23.30
N GLU A 457 -8.43 -12.54 -22.20
CA GLU A 457 -7.94 -11.25 -21.71
C GLU A 457 -6.45 -11.28 -21.39
N LEU A 458 -6.03 -12.29 -20.62
CA LEU A 458 -4.62 -12.53 -20.27
C LEU A 458 -3.74 -12.58 -21.52
N LEU A 459 -4.11 -13.42 -22.49
CA LEU A 459 -3.33 -13.60 -23.71
C LEU A 459 -3.33 -12.34 -24.56
N ARG A 460 -4.48 -11.68 -24.74
CA ARG A 460 -4.59 -10.44 -25.49
C ARG A 460 -3.68 -9.34 -24.92
N ASN A 461 -3.65 -9.22 -23.60
CA ASN A 461 -2.81 -8.25 -22.90
C ASN A 461 -1.32 -8.60 -23.02
N LEU A 462 -0.95 -9.87 -22.82
CA LEU A 462 0.43 -10.32 -22.97
C LEU A 462 0.93 -10.12 -24.40
N ILE A 463 0.16 -10.54 -25.40
CA ILE A 463 0.52 -10.41 -26.83
C ILE A 463 0.69 -8.94 -27.18
N GLY A 464 -0.23 -8.07 -26.75
CA GLY A 464 -0.19 -6.63 -27.05
C GLY A 464 1.09 -5.95 -26.58
N ASP A 465 1.55 -6.25 -25.37
CA ASP A 465 2.76 -5.64 -24.81
C ASP A 465 4.04 -6.38 -25.23
N LEU A 466 4.03 -7.73 -25.28
CA LEU A 466 5.21 -8.53 -25.68
C LEU A 466 5.55 -8.41 -27.16
N SER A 467 4.58 -8.20 -28.06
CA SER A 467 4.86 -8.11 -29.49
C SER A 467 5.78 -6.94 -29.86
N GLN A 468 5.85 -5.92 -28.99
CA GLN A 468 6.72 -4.76 -29.12
C GLN A 468 8.12 -4.97 -28.50
N CYS A 469 8.31 -6.04 -27.73
CA CYS A 469 9.58 -6.36 -27.08
C CYS A 469 10.56 -7.04 -28.05
N LYS A 470 11.86 -7.02 -27.75
CA LYS A 470 12.87 -7.83 -28.47
C LYS A 470 12.54 -9.32 -28.47
N GLN A 471 12.89 -10.01 -29.56
CA GLN A 471 12.64 -11.44 -29.75
C GLN A 471 13.19 -12.31 -28.60
N GLU A 472 14.38 -11.99 -28.08
CA GLU A 472 14.98 -12.74 -26.96
C GLU A 472 14.14 -12.71 -25.67
N ILE A 473 13.39 -11.63 -25.45
CA ILE A 473 12.48 -11.48 -24.31
C ILE A 473 11.22 -12.30 -24.58
N GLN A 474 10.66 -12.18 -25.79
CA GLN A 474 9.49 -12.96 -26.22
C GLN A 474 9.73 -14.46 -26.07
N ASP A 475 10.88 -14.96 -26.55
CA ASP A 475 11.23 -16.39 -26.53
C ASP A 475 11.32 -16.92 -25.09
N LYS A 476 11.91 -16.16 -24.17
CA LYS A 476 11.98 -16.52 -22.74
C LYS A 476 10.60 -16.56 -22.09
N MET A 477 9.74 -15.57 -22.37
CA MET A 477 8.38 -15.53 -21.82
C MET A 477 7.50 -16.65 -22.36
N ILE A 478 7.62 -16.97 -23.65
CA ILE A 478 6.96 -18.13 -24.26
C ILE A 478 7.41 -19.41 -23.57
N LYS A 479 8.72 -19.59 -23.35
CA LYS A 479 9.25 -20.77 -22.66
C LYS A 479 8.68 -20.93 -21.25
N LEU A 480 8.58 -19.85 -20.47
CA LEU A 480 7.96 -19.90 -19.14
C LEU A 480 6.47 -20.30 -19.22
N ALA A 481 5.76 -19.79 -20.23
CA ALA A 481 4.37 -20.16 -20.46
C ALA A 481 4.20 -21.62 -20.88
N GLU A 482 5.06 -22.13 -21.78
CA GLU A 482 5.08 -23.54 -22.19
C GLU A 482 5.45 -24.48 -21.02
N GLU A 483 6.35 -24.06 -20.13
CA GLU A 483 6.68 -24.78 -18.90
C GLU A 483 5.52 -24.78 -17.88
N ALA A 484 4.72 -23.72 -17.84
CA ALA A 484 3.56 -23.62 -16.94
C ALA A 484 2.37 -24.46 -17.44
N ASP A 485 2.03 -24.33 -18.71
CA ASP A 485 0.90 -25.01 -19.35
C ASP A 485 1.03 -25.03 -20.88
N GLU A 486 0.81 -26.20 -21.50
CA GLU A 486 0.96 -26.38 -22.95
C GLU A 486 0.06 -25.44 -23.77
N GLN A 487 -1.19 -25.26 -23.35
CA GLN A 487 -2.13 -24.39 -24.05
C GLN A 487 -1.75 -22.92 -23.87
N TYR A 488 -1.32 -22.53 -22.67
CA TYR A 488 -0.87 -21.16 -22.39
C TYR A 488 0.30 -20.78 -23.29
N GLY A 489 1.35 -21.61 -23.30
CA GLY A 489 2.53 -21.40 -24.13
C GLY A 489 2.21 -21.39 -25.63
N ARG A 490 1.43 -22.37 -26.11
CA ARG A 490 1.04 -22.45 -27.53
C ARG A 490 0.28 -21.21 -27.99
N ARG A 491 -0.76 -20.80 -27.25
CA ARG A 491 -1.60 -19.65 -27.62
C ARG A 491 -0.81 -18.33 -27.59
N LEU A 492 0.10 -18.17 -26.62
CA LEU A 492 0.96 -17.00 -26.55
C LEU A 492 1.91 -16.94 -27.76
N ARG A 493 2.54 -18.08 -28.10
CA ARG A 493 3.46 -18.18 -29.25
C ARG A 493 2.77 -17.91 -30.58
N GLU A 494 1.60 -18.53 -30.81
CA GLU A 494 0.80 -18.33 -32.02
C GLU A 494 0.35 -16.86 -32.14
N GLY A 495 -0.19 -16.29 -31.06
CA GLY A 495 -0.60 -14.89 -31.04
C GLY A 495 0.54 -13.90 -31.29
N LEU A 496 1.74 -14.16 -30.76
CA LEU A 496 2.92 -13.33 -31.04
C LEU A 496 3.44 -13.46 -32.48
N ALA A 497 3.27 -14.62 -33.11
CA ALA A 497 3.63 -14.83 -34.51
C ALA A 497 2.69 -14.08 -35.47
N GLU A 498 1.43 -13.90 -35.08
CA GLU A 498 0.41 -13.17 -35.85
C GLU A 498 0.39 -11.66 -35.55
N ALA A 499 0.96 -11.23 -34.43
CA ALA A 499 0.95 -9.82 -34.01
C ALA A 499 1.82 -8.93 -34.92
N THR A 500 1.28 -7.76 -35.29
CA THR A 500 2.03 -6.70 -35.98
C THR A 500 3.10 -6.08 -35.08
N LYS A 501 4.35 -6.04 -35.56
CA LYS A 501 5.52 -5.51 -34.85
C LYS A 501 5.79 -4.01 -35.12
N ASP A 502 4.80 -3.29 -35.64
CA ASP A 502 4.98 -1.93 -36.17
C ASP A 502 4.84 -0.82 -35.10
N GLY A 503 4.75 -1.18 -33.82
CA GLY A 503 4.61 -0.25 -32.70
C GLY A 503 5.91 0.00 -31.93
N THR A 504 5.79 0.59 -30.74
CA THR A 504 6.91 0.81 -29.79
C THR A 504 6.49 0.29 -28.43
N SER A 505 7.45 -0.18 -27.63
CA SER A 505 7.21 -0.65 -26.26
C SER A 505 7.00 0.50 -25.25
N LYS A 506 7.14 1.75 -25.69
CA LYS A 506 7.04 2.98 -24.89
C LYS A 506 5.59 3.39 -24.61
N ASN A 507 4.90 2.62 -23.79
CA ASN A 507 3.51 2.85 -23.41
C ASN A 507 3.24 2.31 -21.99
N PRO A 508 2.29 2.90 -21.23
CA PRO A 508 1.80 2.29 -20.00
C PRO A 508 1.26 0.89 -20.27
N LEU A 509 1.46 -0.03 -19.31
CA LEU A 509 1.07 -1.44 -19.47
C LEU A 509 -0.43 -1.56 -19.76
N GLY A 510 -0.77 -2.31 -20.81
CA GLY A 510 -2.14 -2.47 -21.26
C GLY A 510 -2.75 -1.25 -21.97
N VAL A 511 -1.98 -0.25 -22.42
CA VAL A 511 -2.51 0.85 -23.25
C VAL A 511 -2.05 0.68 -24.70
N LYS A 512 -2.99 0.54 -25.65
CA LYS A 512 -2.68 0.43 -27.09
C LYS A 512 -2.47 1.80 -27.74
N ASP A 513 -1.60 1.86 -28.75
CA ASP A 513 -1.36 3.03 -29.63
C ASP A 513 -0.95 4.33 -28.90
N ALA A 514 -0.46 4.24 -27.66
CA ALA A 514 -0.10 5.42 -26.85
C ALA A 514 0.99 6.28 -27.52
N GLU A 515 1.84 5.66 -28.34
CA GLU A 515 2.89 6.34 -29.11
C GLU A 515 2.35 7.27 -30.20
N LYS A 516 1.11 7.05 -30.64
CA LYS A 516 0.44 7.91 -31.63
C LYS A 516 -0.18 9.12 -30.97
N ALA A 517 -0.34 9.13 -29.65
CA ALA A 517 -0.99 10.22 -28.91
C ALA A 517 -0.34 11.60 -29.14
N PRO A 518 1.01 11.74 -29.18
CA PRO A 518 1.64 13.02 -29.51
C PRO A 518 1.27 13.53 -30.91
N GLU A 519 1.29 12.67 -31.94
CA GLU A 519 0.86 13.07 -33.28
C GLU A 519 -0.65 13.37 -33.35
N GLN A 520 -1.47 12.59 -32.65
CA GLN A 520 -2.90 12.84 -32.57
C GLN A 520 -3.20 14.16 -31.87
N ALA A 521 -2.43 14.54 -30.84
CA ALA A 521 -2.57 15.83 -30.17
C ALA A 521 -2.29 16.99 -31.14
N ILE A 522 -1.29 16.87 -32.02
CA ILE A 522 -1.02 17.84 -33.07
C ILE A 522 -2.16 17.87 -34.10
N LYS A 523 -2.60 16.70 -34.59
CA LYS A 523 -3.64 16.59 -35.64
C LYS A 523 -5.03 17.04 -35.17
N LYS A 524 -5.36 16.81 -33.89
CA LYS A 524 -6.65 17.19 -33.28
C LYS A 524 -6.61 18.60 -32.66
N GLY A 525 -5.42 19.14 -32.42
CA GLY A 525 -5.23 20.49 -31.91
C GLY A 525 -5.82 21.52 -32.88
N HIS A 526 -6.22 22.66 -32.33
CA HIS A 526 -6.71 23.79 -33.11
C HIS A 526 -5.66 24.90 -33.06
N ASP A 527 -5.40 25.52 -34.22
CA ASP A 527 -4.59 26.72 -34.28
C ASP A 527 -5.22 27.82 -33.43
N ALA A 528 -4.39 28.55 -32.68
CA ALA A 528 -4.80 29.68 -31.87
C ALA A 528 -3.86 30.85 -32.12
N GLU A 529 -4.41 32.06 -32.19
CA GLU A 529 -3.62 33.28 -32.20
C GLU A 529 -2.95 33.48 -30.83
N PRO A 530 -1.72 34.04 -30.77
CA PRO A 530 -1.10 34.43 -29.51
C PRO A 530 -2.01 35.38 -28.72
N TYR A 531 -2.03 35.22 -27.38
CA TYR A 531 -2.80 36.07 -26.47
C TYR A 531 -2.10 37.39 -26.14
#